data_AF-A0A5J4PS69-F1
#
_entry.id   AF-A0A5J4PS69-F1
#
_cell.length_a   1.000
_cell.length_b   1.000
_cell.length_c   1.000
_cell.angle_alpha   90.00
_cell.angle_beta   90.00
_cell.angle_gamma   90.00
#
_symmetry.space_group_name_H-M   'P 1'
#
loop_
_entity.id
_entity.type
_entity.pdbx_description
1 polymer ?
#
loop_
_entity_poly.entity_id
_entity_poly.type
_entity_poly.pdbx_seq_one_letter_code
_entity_poly.pdbx_strand_id
1 'polypeptide(L)' 'HVLYRDVLGISHIDYINKEITIRFTDIVLDSCNGSIPVGKDIIKLQWNRSGNLIKYALKTPKGYKVKIENLSSAKLNQSM' A
#
# COMPACT_ATOMS: atom_id res chain seq x y z
N HIS A 1 -13.78 1.59 -12.27
CA HIS A 1 -13.70 0.43 -11.37
C HIS A 1 -12.42 0.51 -10.55
N VAL A 2 -12.55 0.69 -9.23
CA VAL A 2 -11.47 1.07 -8.29
C VAL A 2 -11.29 0.03 -7.16
N LEU A 3 -12.07 -1.05 -7.19
CA LEU A 3 -12.29 -1.95 -6.06
C LEU A 3 -11.04 -2.69 -5.56
N TYR A 4 -10.11 -3.09 -6.45
CA TYR A 4 -8.91 -3.82 -6.02
C TYR A 4 -7.78 -2.92 -5.53
N ARG A 5 -7.71 -1.67 -6.01
CA ARG A 5 -6.58 -0.77 -5.72
C ARG A 5 -6.73 -0.09 -4.37
N ASP A 6 -7.93 0.38 -4.07
CA ASP A 6 -8.23 1.09 -2.83
C ASP A 6 -8.28 0.13 -1.65
N VAL A 7 -8.79 -1.10 -1.85
CA VAL A 7 -8.75 -2.16 -0.83
C VAL A 7 -7.32 -2.63 -0.55
N LEU A 8 -6.47 -2.70 -1.58
CA LEU A 8 -5.05 -3.01 -1.39
C LEU A 8 -4.31 -1.90 -0.63
N GLY A 9 -4.77 -0.65 -0.75
CA GLY A 9 -4.17 0.52 -0.13
C GLY A 9 -3.23 1.30 -1.04
N ILE A 10 -3.21 1.06 -2.36
CA ILE A 10 -2.45 1.89 -3.31
C ILE A 10 -3.35 3.03 -3.81
N SER A 11 -3.25 4.20 -3.20
CA SER A 11 -4.15 5.31 -3.50
C SER A 11 -3.80 6.00 -4.82
N HIS A 12 -2.51 6.25 -5.08
CA HIS A 12 -2.06 7.00 -6.25
C HIS A 12 -0.63 6.60 -6.66
N ILE A 13 -0.36 6.62 -7.97
CA ILE A 13 0.97 6.42 -8.54
C ILE A 13 1.21 7.57 -9.51
N ASP A 14 2.14 8.46 -9.17
CA ASP A 14 2.64 9.51 -10.03
C ASP A 14 3.88 9.02 -10.77
N TYR A 15 3.71 8.69 -12.05
CA TYR A 15 4.79 8.18 -12.90
C TYR A 15 5.79 9.27 -13.32
N ILE A 16 5.41 10.54 -13.29
CA ILE A 16 6.25 11.67 -13.70
C ILE A 16 7.18 12.04 -12.55
N ASN A 17 6.61 12.29 -11.38
CA ASN A 17 7.36 12.65 -10.18
C ASN A 17 7.96 11.43 -9.44
N LYS A 18 7.62 10.22 -9.91
CA LYS A 18 8.00 8.95 -9.31
C LYS A 18 7.63 8.90 -7.83
N GLU A 19 6.35 9.09 -7.54
CA GLU A 19 5.81 9.03 -6.18
C GLU A 19 4.67 8.01 -6.11
N ILE A 20 4.67 7.19 -5.04
CA ILE A 20 3.61 6.25 -4.74
C ILE A 20 2.98 6.67 -3.42
N THR A 21 1.67 6.90 -3.43
CA THR A 21 0.89 7.12 -2.20
C THR A 21 0.21 5.82 -1.79
N ILE A 22 0.62 5.29 -0.63
CA ILE A 22 -0.03 4.17 0.05
C ILE A 22 -0.92 4.74 1.14
N ARG A 23 -2.19 4.31 1.16
CA ARG A 23 -3.18 4.75 2.13
C ARG A 23 -3.79 3.56 2.84
N PHE A 24 -3.62 3.50 4.15
CA PHE A 24 -4.32 2.56 5.00
C PHE A 24 -5.61 3.20 5.51
N THR A 25 -6.72 2.48 5.42
CA THR A 25 -8.04 2.89 5.93
C THR A 25 -8.64 1.77 6.77
N ASP A 26 -9.64 2.09 7.58
CA ASP A 26 -10.39 1.06 8.30
C ASP A 26 -11.32 0.32 7.34
N ILE A 27 -10.89 -0.89 6.96
CA ILE A 27 -11.67 -1.81 6.13
C ILE A 27 -11.91 -3.12 6.86
N VAL A 28 -13.01 -3.80 6.53
CA VAL A 28 -13.47 -5.04 7.20
C VAL A 28 -12.68 -6.29 6.75
N LEU A 29 -11.40 -6.12 6.40
CA LEU A 29 -10.52 -7.20 5.96
C LEU A 29 -9.34 -7.34 6.92
N ASP A 30 -9.05 -8.58 7.29
CA ASP A 30 -7.91 -8.90 8.15
C ASP A 30 -6.60 -8.89 7.36
N SER A 31 -6.62 -9.09 6.05
CA SER A 31 -5.40 -9.03 5.23
C SER A 31 -5.69 -8.72 3.77
N CYS A 32 -4.69 -8.18 3.09
CA CYS A 32 -4.70 -8.03 1.64
C CYS A 32 -3.28 -8.20 1.10
N ASN A 33 -3.18 -8.78 -0.10
CA ASN A 33 -1.93 -8.90 -0.84
C ASN A 33 -2.22 -8.66 -2.32
N GLY A 34 -1.40 -7.82 -2.94
CA GLY A 34 -1.58 -7.47 -4.33
C GLY A 34 -0.35 -6.82 -4.94
N SER A 35 -0.37 -6.76 -6.26
CA SER A 35 0.71 -6.20 -7.04
C SER A 35 0.18 -5.42 -8.24
N ILE A 36 0.81 -4.30 -8.54
CA ILE A 36 0.47 -3.44 -9.66
C ILE A 36 1.70 -3.32 -10.58
N PRO A 37 1.56 -3.64 -11.88
CA PRO A 37 2.63 -3.40 -12.84
C PRO A 37 2.84 -1.90 -13.06
N VAL A 38 4.10 -1.47 -13.05
CA VAL A 38 4.54 -0.08 -13.31
C VAL A 38 5.64 -0.13 -14.35
N GLY A 39 5.26 0.06 -15.62
CA GLY A 39 6.16 -0.14 -16.75
C GLY A 39 6.66 -1.60 -16.80
N LYS A 40 7.98 -1.79 -16.64
CA LYS A 40 8.61 -3.12 -16.56
C LYS A 40 8.76 -3.64 -15.13
N ASP A 41 8.49 -2.82 -14.13
CA ASP A 41 8.63 -3.15 -12.72
C ASP A 41 7.26 -3.46 -12.08
N ILE A 42 7.29 -3.91 -10.83
CA ILE A 42 6.09 -4.26 -10.07
C ILE A 42 6.14 -3.57 -8.70
N ILE A 43 5.06 -2.88 -8.34
CA ILE A 43 4.77 -2.50 -6.96
C ILE A 43 4.06 -3.68 -6.30
N LYS A 44 4.55 -4.17 -5.17
CA LYS A 44 3.88 -5.20 -4.38
C LYS A 44 3.62 -4.68 -2.98
N LEU A 45 2.37 -4.78 -2.53
CA LEU A 45 1.96 -4.44 -1.18
C LEU A 45 1.26 -5.66 -0.58
N GLN A 46 1.69 -6.05 0.62
CA GLN A 46 0.93 -6.96 1.45
C GLN A 46 0.75 -6.34 2.82
N TRP A 47 -0.38 -6.60 3.45
CA TRP A 47 -0.59 -6.22 4.83
C TRP A 47 -1.56 -7.18 5.52
N ASN A 48 -1.43 -7.25 6.83
CA ASN A 48 -2.37 -7.92 7.72
C ASN A 48 -2.64 -7.02 8.92
N ARG A 49 -3.92 -6.91 9.29
CA ARG A 49 -4.38 -6.25 10.48
C ARG A 49 -4.60 -7.29 11.58
N SER A 50 -4.12 -6.97 12.77
CA SER A 50 -4.40 -7.72 14.00
C SER A 50 -4.73 -6.71 15.10
N GLY A 51 -6.03 -6.55 15.40
CA GLY A 51 -6.52 -5.55 16.33
C GLY A 51 -6.16 -4.12 15.89
N ASN A 52 -5.31 -3.46 16.69
CA ASN A 52 -4.88 -2.08 16.47
C ASN A 52 -3.51 -1.94 15.77
N LEU A 53 -3.05 -3.01 15.10
CA LEU A 53 -1.77 -3.04 14.40
C LEU A 53 -1.97 -3.53 12.96
N ILE A 54 -1.46 -2.77 12.00
CA ILE A 54 -1.33 -3.21 10.61
C ILE A 54 0.16 -3.45 10.35
N LYS A 55 0.50 -4.72 10.12
CA LYS A 55 1.82 -5.11 9.62
C LYS A 55 1.78 -5.12 8.11
N TYR A 56 2.72 -4.44 7.45
CA TYR A 56 2.76 -4.39 6.01
C TYR A 56 4.18 -4.56 5.46
N ALA A 57 4.28 -5.11 4.26
CA ALA A 57 5.51 -5.15 3.48
C ALA A 57 5.24 -4.51 2.11
N LEU A 58 6.13 -3.61 1.71
CA LEU A 58 6.00 -2.85 0.47
C LEU A 58 7.29 -2.97 -0.34
N LYS A 59 7.15 -3.43 -1.57
CA LYS A 59 8.21 -3.42 -2.59
C LYS A 59 7.85 -2.41 -3.66
N THR A 60 8.73 -1.46 -3.91
CA THR A 60 8.58 -0.45 -4.96
C THR A 60 9.74 -0.49 -5.96
N PRO A 61 9.52 -0.03 -7.21
CA PRO A 61 10.61 0.15 -8.16
C PRO A 61 11.62 1.18 -7.66
N LYS A 62 12.89 1.03 -8.07
CA LYS A 62 13.96 1.94 -7.67
C LYS A 62 13.67 3.37 -8.14
N GLY A 63 13.89 4.33 -7.26
CA GLY A 63 13.72 5.76 -7.57
C GLY A 63 12.30 6.29 -7.39
N TYR A 64 11.34 5.45 -6.98
CA TYR A 64 10.05 5.93 -6.49
C TYR A 64 10.16 6.34 -5.02
N LYS A 65 9.66 7.54 -4.71
CA LYS A 65 9.39 7.97 -3.34
C LYS A 65 8.08 7.35 -2.88
N VAL A 66 8.00 7.03 -1.60
CA VAL A 66 6.80 6.45 -0.99
C VAL A 66 6.26 7.43 0.03
N LYS A 67 5.00 7.82 -0.14
CA LYS A 67 4.20 8.55 0.83
C LYS A 67 3.24 7.57 1.50
N ILE A 68 3.31 7.48 2.83
CA ILE A 68 2.40 6.65 3.63
C ILE A 68 1.37 7.56 4.30
N GLU A 69 0.09 7.32 4.03
CA GLU A 69 -1.05 7.96 4.68
C GLU A 69 -1.73 6.94 5.59
N ASN A 70 -1.68 7.16 6.91
CA ASN A 70 -2.43 6.35 7.86
C ASN A 70 -3.75 7.04 8.22
N LEU A 71 -4.83 6.65 7.53
CA LEU A 71 -6.19 7.05 7.87
C LEU A 71 -6.96 5.94 8.59
N SER A 72 -6.25 4.88 9.00
CA SER A 72 -6.81 3.81 9.82
C SER A 72 -6.72 4.18 11.31
N SER A 73 -7.54 3.53 12.13
CA SER A 73 -7.41 3.60 13.59
C SER A 73 -6.16 2.88 14.11
N ALA A 74 -5.52 2.05 13.29
CA ALA A 74 -4.40 1.19 13.68
C ALA A 74 -3.03 1.86 13.55
N LYS A 75 -2.06 1.38 14.34
CA LYS A 75 -0.65 1.69 14.17
C LYS A 75 -0.09 0.92 12.98
N LEU A 76 0.81 1.53 12.21
CA LEU A 76 1.47 0.87 11.09
C LEU A 76 2.84 0.32 11.53
N ASN A 77 3.16 -0.89 11.11
CA ASN A 77 4.47 -1.50 11.29
C ASN A 77 4.95 -2.08 9.96
N GLN A 78 6.01 -1.47 9.42
CA GLN A 78 6.61 -1.94 8.18
C GLN A 78 7.57 -3.08 8.47
N SER A 79 7.33 -4.23 7.84
CA SER A 79 8.28 -5.35 7.78
C SER A 79 9.24 -5.12 6.62
N MET A 80 10.54 -5.39 6.83
CA MET A 80 11.59 -5.32 5.82
C MET A 80 11.42 -6.40 4.74
#